data_AF-A0A2H5V0B9-F1
#
_entry.id   AF-A0A2H5V0B9-F1
#
_cell.length_a   1.000
_cell.length_b   1.000
_cell.length_c   1.000
_cell.angle_alpha   90.00
_cell.angle_beta   90.00
_cell.angle_gamma   90.00
#
_symmetry.space_group_name_H-M   'P 1'
#
loop_
_entity.id
_entity.type
_entity.pdbx_description
1 polymer ?
#
loop_
_entity_poly.entity_id
_entity_poly.type
_entity_poly.pdbx_seq_one_letter_code
_entity_poly.pdbx_strand_id
1 'polypeptide(L)'
;MKALIMLYGRLRRADIGDVELLPEGVKVKMPAKMRWWFILNPAIAQWFIRSGELVIPYPSIVGLELIHEKAGLLTPRTPFIRLHFRDMQGVGNSITFAAYGWTKTSTKPEETLALYEEIRRRTGR
;
A
#
# COMPACT_ATOMS: atom_id res chain seq x y z
N MET A 1 -10.94 2.89 1.35
CA MET A 1 -10.55 2.97 2.79
C MET A 1 -9.28 3.82 2.90
N LYS A 2 -9.11 4.64 3.96
CA LYS A 2 -7.84 5.35 4.15
C LYS A 2 -6.74 4.39 4.57
N ALA A 3 -5.55 4.57 4.03
CA ALA A 3 -4.40 3.75 4.36
C ALA A 3 -3.15 4.60 4.63
N LEU A 4 -2.36 4.16 5.59
CA LEU A 4 -1.02 4.63 5.84
C LEU A 4 -0.10 3.86 4.89
N ILE A 5 0.49 4.53 3.91
CA ILE A 5 1.34 3.89 2.91
C ILE A 5 2.80 4.11 3.32
N MET A 6 3.58 3.04 3.40
CA MET A 6 4.99 3.08 3.75
C MET A 6 5.85 2.95 2.50
N LEU A 7 6.73 3.93 2.34
CA LEU A 7 7.61 4.06 1.18
C LEU A 7 9.06 3.93 1.66
N TYR A 8 9.80 2.98 1.09
CA TYR A 8 11.21 2.68 1.45
C TYR A 8 11.44 2.43 2.96
N GLY A 9 10.48 1.80 3.64
CA GLY A 9 10.60 1.50 5.08
C GLY A 9 10.56 2.73 5.98
N ARG A 10 10.09 3.89 5.47
CA ARG A 10 9.83 5.09 6.28
C ARG A 10 8.38 5.52 6.14
N LEU A 11 7.78 5.83 7.29
CA LEU A 11 6.44 6.40 7.40
C LEU A 11 6.56 7.89 7.71
N ARG A 12 6.09 8.74 6.80
CA ARG A 12 5.96 10.18 7.00
C ARG A 12 4.48 10.51 7.25
N ARG A 13 4.23 11.52 8.07
CA ARG A 13 2.86 12.04 8.34
C ARG A 13 2.07 12.42 7.08
N ALA A 14 2.75 12.63 5.96
CA ALA A 14 2.17 12.96 4.67
C ALA A 14 1.81 11.74 3.81
N ASP A 15 2.02 10.50 4.29
CA ASP A 15 1.86 9.26 3.50
C ASP A 15 0.47 8.61 3.66
N ILE A 16 -0.54 9.43 3.94
CA ILE A 16 -1.94 8.97 4.03
C ILE A 16 -2.54 8.96 2.63
N GLY A 17 -2.79 7.77 2.12
CA GLY A 17 -3.49 7.54 0.86
C GLY A 17 -4.85 6.87 1.04
N ASP A 18 -5.43 6.44 -0.07
CA ASP A 18 -6.61 5.58 -0.08
C ASP A 18 -6.24 4.23 -0.69
N VAL A 19 -6.67 3.15 -0.06
CA VAL A 19 -6.61 1.79 -0.62
C VAL A 19 -8.04 1.30 -0.81
N GLU A 20 -8.31 0.75 -1.98
CA GLU A 20 -9.61 0.23 -2.39
C GLU A 20 -9.43 -1.11 -3.08
N LEU A 21 -10.25 -2.10 -2.71
CA LEU A 21 -10.26 -3.41 -3.35
C LEU A 21 -11.30 -3.42 -4.46
N LEU A 22 -10.84 -3.35 -5.71
CA LEU A 22 -11.67 -3.47 -6.90
C LEU A 22 -11.88 -4.95 -7.26
N PRO A 23 -12.89 -5.27 -8.09
CA PRO A 23 -13.07 -6.62 -8.65
C PRO A 23 -11.83 -7.12 -9.41
N GLU A 24 -11.12 -6.23 -10.10
CA GLU A 24 -9.99 -6.53 -10.97
C GLU A 24 -8.61 -6.41 -10.28
N GLY A 25 -8.53 -5.76 -9.12
CA GLY A 25 -7.26 -5.54 -8.44
C GLY A 25 -7.34 -4.66 -7.19
N VAL A 26 -6.17 -4.24 -6.72
CA VAL A 26 -6.02 -3.35 -5.57
C VAL A 26 -5.69 -1.95 -6.08
N LYS A 27 -6.56 -0.99 -5.83
CA LYS A 27 -6.34 0.43 -6.13
C LYS A 27 -5.70 1.11 -4.93
N VAL A 28 -4.61 1.83 -5.17
CA VAL A 28 -3.85 2.60 -4.19
C VAL A 28 -3.69 4.02 -4.68
N LYS A 29 -4.34 4.97 -4.01
CA LYS A 29 -4.25 6.39 -4.26
C LYS A 29 -3.25 7.02 -3.30
N MET A 30 -2.17 7.60 -3.81
CA MET A 30 -1.20 8.27 -2.95
C MET A 30 -1.63 9.73 -2.69
N PRO A 31 -1.17 10.34 -1.59
CA PRO A 31 -1.49 11.72 -1.26
C PRO A 31 -0.98 12.73 -2.31
N ALA A 32 -1.86 13.64 -2.74
CA ALA A 32 -1.61 14.62 -3.80
C ALA A 32 -0.44 15.58 -3.56
N LYS A 33 0.01 15.76 -2.31
CA LYS A 33 1.12 16.66 -1.95
C LYS A 33 2.51 16.00 -2.09
N MET A 34 2.58 14.74 -2.50
CA MET A 34 3.85 14.01 -2.61
C MET A 34 4.43 14.15 -4.03
N ARG A 35 5.69 14.56 -4.14
CA ARG A 35 6.40 14.60 -5.44
C ARG A 35 6.77 13.17 -5.86
N TRP A 36 5.91 12.59 -6.68
CA TRP A 36 5.97 11.25 -7.29
C TRP A 36 7.32 10.88 -7.91
N TRP A 37 8.07 11.86 -8.42
CA TRP A 37 9.33 11.65 -9.16
C TRP A 37 10.50 11.12 -8.33
N PHE A 38 10.46 11.24 -7.00
CA PHE A 38 11.60 10.86 -6.16
C PHE A 38 11.42 9.53 -5.44
N ILE A 39 10.27 8.85 -5.62
CA ILE A 39 9.79 7.85 -4.65
C ILE A 39 9.40 6.51 -5.31
N LEU A 40 9.50 6.41 -6.63
CA LEU A 40 9.10 5.22 -7.35
C LEU A 40 10.19 4.85 -8.34
N ASN A 41 10.45 3.54 -8.45
CA ASN A 41 11.17 3.00 -9.60
C ASN A 41 10.51 3.56 -10.88
N PRO A 42 11.24 4.12 -11.86
CA PRO A 42 10.68 4.73 -13.06
C PRO A 42 9.61 3.86 -13.76
N ALA A 43 9.71 2.54 -13.66
CA ALA A 43 8.70 1.60 -14.16
C ALA A 43 7.36 1.69 -13.40
N ILE A 44 7.38 1.81 -12.07
CA ILE A 44 6.17 2.07 -11.28
C ILE A 44 5.69 3.51 -11.53
N ALA A 45 6.60 4.47 -11.66
CA ALA A 45 6.24 5.87 -11.89
C ALA A 45 5.33 6.03 -13.12
N GLN A 46 5.52 5.23 -14.18
CA GLN A 46 4.65 5.19 -15.37
C GLN A 46 3.20 4.75 -15.07
N TRP A 47 2.96 3.86 -14.11
CA TRP A 47 1.59 3.51 -13.66
C TRP A 47 0.87 4.69 -13.01
N PHE A 48 1.61 5.69 -12.51
CA PHE A 48 1.08 6.80 -11.72
C PHE A 48 0.80 8.10 -12.51
N ILE A 49 1.28 8.24 -13.76
CA ILE A 49 1.49 9.56 -14.40
C ILE A 49 0.21 10.36 -14.73
N ARG A 50 -1.01 9.85 -14.58
CA ARG A 50 -2.22 10.62 -14.94
C ARG A 50 -3.22 10.96 -13.83
N SER A 51 -3.32 10.19 -12.74
CA SER A 51 -4.41 10.38 -11.75
C SER A 51 -3.98 10.35 -10.29
N GLY A 52 -2.73 9.98 -10.01
CA GLY A 52 -2.28 9.71 -8.64
C GLY A 52 -2.87 8.44 -8.02
N GLU A 53 -3.29 7.51 -8.87
CA GLU A 53 -3.88 6.23 -8.49
C GLU A 53 -3.09 5.11 -9.17
N LEU A 54 -2.73 4.08 -8.40
CA LEU A 54 -2.11 2.85 -8.88
C LEU A 54 -3.12 1.73 -8.73
N VAL A 55 -3.52 1.10 -9.83
CA VAL A 55 -4.32 -0.12 -9.79
C VAL A 55 -3.38 -1.29 -9.97
N ILE A 56 -3.31 -2.23 -9.03
CA ILE A 56 -2.48 -3.43 -9.12
C ILE A 56 -3.41 -4.61 -9.41
N PRO A 57 -3.41 -5.16 -10.64
CA PRO A 57 -4.26 -6.30 -10.97
C PRO A 57 -3.95 -7.52 -10.11
N TYR A 58 -4.95 -8.27 -9.63
CA TYR A 58 -4.70 -9.47 -8.82
C TYR A 58 -3.73 -10.48 -9.46
N PRO A 59 -3.77 -10.74 -10.79
CA PRO A 59 -2.81 -11.63 -11.44
C PRO A 59 -1.35 -11.14 -11.41
N SER A 60 -1.15 -9.82 -11.28
CA SER A 60 0.19 -9.22 -11.21
C SER A 60 0.81 -9.31 -9.81
N ILE A 61 -0.03 -9.45 -8.78
CA ILE A 61 0.44 -9.71 -7.41
C ILE A 61 1.15 -11.05 -7.45
N VAL A 62 2.33 -11.14 -6.83
CA VAL A 62 3.15 -12.36 -6.74
C VAL A 62 3.38 -12.80 -5.31
N GLY A 63 3.15 -11.94 -4.33
CA GLY A 63 3.31 -12.25 -2.91
C GLY A 63 2.60 -11.24 -2.02
N LEU A 64 2.28 -11.68 -0.80
CA LEU A 64 1.64 -10.87 0.23
C LEU A 64 2.29 -11.24 1.57
N GLU A 65 2.76 -10.23 2.31
CA GLU A 65 3.38 -10.41 3.62
C GLU A 65 2.68 -9.53 4.65
N LEU A 66 2.57 -10.03 5.89
CA LEU A 66 2.19 -9.24 7.03
C LEU A 66 3.44 -8.89 7.84
N ILE A 67 3.84 -7.62 7.82
CA ILE A 67 5.01 -7.13 8.54
C ILE A 67 4.58 -6.27 9.74
N HIS A 68 5.42 -6.20 10.77
CA HIS A 68 5.14 -5.38 11.95
C HIS A 68 6.10 -4.20 12.02
N GLU A 69 5.57 -3.00 11.78
CA GLU A 69 6.35 -1.78 11.63
C GLU A 69 5.84 -0.67 12.55
N LYS A 70 6.72 0.30 12.85
CA LYS A 70 6.38 1.47 13.65
C LYS A 70 5.92 2.62 12.74
N ALA A 71 4.72 3.15 12.99
CA ALA A 71 4.19 4.32 12.28
C ALA A 71 4.83 5.67 12.67
N GLY A 72 5.61 5.67 13.74
CA GLY A 72 6.41 6.79 14.23
C GLY A 72 7.29 6.35 15.40
N LEU A 73 8.17 7.25 15.86
CA LEU A 73 9.15 6.93 16.91
C LEU A 73 8.49 6.45 18.21
N LEU A 74 7.35 7.06 18.56
CA LEU A 74 6.59 6.82 19.79
C LEU A 74 5.38 5.90 19.62
N THR A 75 5.14 5.35 18.42
CA THR A 75 4.01 4.44 18.19
C THR A 75 4.41 2.99 18.46
N PRO A 76 3.50 2.14 18.99
CA PRO A 76 3.74 0.70 19.07
C PRO A 76 3.97 0.10 17.67
N ARG A 77 4.61 -1.07 17.61
CA ARG A 77 4.67 -1.85 16.36
C ARG A 77 3.26 -2.31 16.01
N THR A 78 2.90 -2.16 14.75
CA THR A 78 1.56 -2.40 14.23
C THR A 78 1.64 -3.15 12.91
N PRO A 79 0.63 -3.94 12.55
CA PRO A 79 0.66 -4.70 11.31
C PRO A 79 0.56 -3.79 10.10
N PHE A 80 1.34 -4.12 9.08
CA PHE A 80 1.31 -3.55 7.73
C PHE A 80 1.26 -4.70 6.73
N ILE A 81 0.55 -4.49 5.63
CA ILE A 81 0.51 -5.37 4.49
C ILE A 81 1.61 -4.94 3.54
N ARG A 82 2.53 -5.83 3.21
CA ARG A 82 3.45 -5.65 2.09
C ARG A 82 2.97 -6.50 0.92
N LEU A 83 2.62 -5.85 -0.16
CA LEU A 83 2.11 -6.45 -1.39
C LEU A 83 3.21 -6.41 -2.43
N HIS A 84 3.60 -7.58 -2.92
CA HIS A 84 4.60 -7.77 -3.96
C HIS A 84 3.91 -8.02 -5.28
N PHE A 85 4.30 -7.32 -6.33
CA PHE A 85 3.68 -7.42 -7.65
C PHE A 85 4.71 -7.24 -8.77
N ARG A 86 4.43 -7.81 -9.94
CA ARG A 86 5.21 -7.57 -11.15
C ARG A 86 4.58 -6.45 -11.97
N ASP A 87 5.39 -5.54 -12.47
CA ASP A 87 4.91 -4.55 -13.45
C ASP A 87 4.83 -5.15 -14.87
N MET A 88 4.45 -4.32 -15.84
CA MET A 88 4.31 -4.72 -17.25
C MET A 88 5.64 -5.17 -17.89
N GLN A 89 6.78 -4.79 -17.30
CA GLN A 89 8.11 -5.24 -17.74
C GLN A 89 8.54 -6.54 -17.03
N GLY A 90 7.68 -7.08 -16.15
CA GLY A 90 7.97 -8.26 -15.34
C GLY A 90 8.85 -7.97 -14.12
N VAL A 91 9.18 -6.70 -13.84
CA VAL A 91 10.04 -6.32 -12.74
C VAL A 91 9.27 -6.41 -11.42
N GLY A 92 9.89 -7.02 -10.41
CA GLY A 92 9.32 -7.16 -9.08
C GLY A 92 9.33 -5.85 -8.31
N ASN A 93 8.16 -5.45 -7.84
CA ASN A 93 7.93 -4.24 -7.06
C ASN A 93 7.19 -4.60 -5.76
N SER A 94 7.23 -3.70 -4.77
CA SER A 94 6.46 -3.87 -3.55
C SER A 94 5.89 -2.55 -3.04
N ILE A 95 4.72 -2.63 -2.43
CA ILE A 95 4.10 -1.51 -1.71
C ILE A 95 3.70 -1.99 -0.33
N THR A 96 3.91 -1.16 0.68
CA THR A 96 3.55 -1.49 2.04
C THR A 96 2.49 -0.52 2.56
N PHE A 97 1.43 -0.99 3.19
CA PHE A 97 0.36 -0.13 3.71
C PHE A 97 -0.41 -0.76 4.88
N ALA A 98 -1.07 0.06 5.68
CA ALA A 98 -1.95 -0.36 6.78
C ALA A 98 -3.25 0.45 6.77
N ALA A 99 -4.35 -0.11 7.29
CA ALA A 99 -5.61 0.62 7.42
C ALA A 99 -5.45 1.80 8.40
N TYR A 100 -5.99 2.95 8.04
CA TYR A 100 -5.87 4.21 8.79
C TYR A 100 -7.25 4.80 9.13
N GLY A 101 -7.45 5.14 10.41
CA GLY A 101 -8.67 5.79 10.88
C GLY A 101 -8.67 7.30 10.69
N TRP A 102 -9.84 7.88 10.37
CA TRP A 102 -10.00 9.35 10.29
C TRP A 102 -9.76 10.09 11.62
N THR A 103 -10.02 9.42 12.76
CA THR A 103 -10.17 10.08 14.07
C THR A 103 -9.04 9.83 15.06
N LYS A 104 -8.09 8.93 14.76
CA LYS A 104 -6.91 8.67 15.60
C LYS A 104 -5.67 8.55 14.71
N THR A 105 -4.58 9.21 15.10
CA THR A 105 -3.23 9.11 14.53
C THR A 105 -2.59 7.74 14.77
N SER A 106 -3.34 6.65 14.55
CA SER A 106 -2.92 5.27 14.77
C SER A 106 -3.46 4.39 13.68
N THR A 107 -2.63 3.47 13.18
CA THR A 107 -3.07 2.35 12.34
C THR A 107 -4.18 1.57 13.04
N LYS A 108 -5.03 0.89 12.27
CA LYS A 108 -6.07 0.00 12.78
C LYS A 108 -5.66 -1.46 12.55
N PRO A 109 -5.15 -2.17 13.57
CA PRO A 109 -4.60 -3.52 13.40
C PRO A 109 -5.62 -4.52 12.88
N GLU A 110 -6.83 -4.56 13.47
CA GLU A 110 -7.90 -5.49 13.08
C GLU A 110 -8.37 -5.26 11.64
N GLU A 111 -8.58 -3.99 11.24
CA GLU A 111 -8.93 -3.66 9.84
C GLU A 111 -7.81 -4.00 8.87
N THR A 112 -6.55 -3.87 9.29
CA THR A 112 -5.40 -4.25 8.46
C THR A 112 -5.32 -5.76 8.28
N LEU A 113 -5.59 -6.53 9.33
CA LEU A 113 -5.65 -8.00 9.26
C LEU A 113 -6.82 -8.47 8.38
N ALA A 114 -8.01 -7.88 8.54
CA ALA A 114 -9.16 -8.19 7.70
C ALA A 114 -8.88 -7.87 6.22
N LEU A 115 -8.22 -6.74 5.95
CA LEU A 115 -7.80 -6.36 4.60
C LEU A 115 -6.77 -7.34 4.02
N TYR A 116 -5.81 -7.78 4.82
CA TYR A 116 -4.82 -8.79 4.44
C TYR A 116 -5.50 -10.08 3.99
N GLU A 117 -6.40 -10.64 4.82
CA GLU A 117 -7.10 -11.89 4.50
C GLU A 117 -8.00 -11.74 3.26
N GLU A 118 -8.61 -10.58 3.04
CA GLU A 118 -9.43 -10.35 1.85
C GLU A 118 -8.58 -10.29 0.57
N ILE A 119 -7.42 -9.60 0.59
CA ILE A 119 -6.49 -9.60 -0.55
C ILE A 119 -5.96 -11.00 -0.80
N ARG A 120 -5.61 -11.71 0.27
CA ARG A 120 -5.13 -13.09 0.23
C ARG A 120 -6.14 -14.02 -0.45
N ARG A 121 -7.41 -13.97 -0.01
CA ARG A 121 -8.54 -14.71 -0.60
C ARG A 121 -8.73 -14.42 -2.09
N ARG A 122 -8.66 -13.14 -2.50
CA ARG A 122 -8.83 -12.73 -3.90
C ARG A 122 -7.65 -13.09 -4.81
N THR A 123 -6.45 -13.17 -4.24
CA THR A 123 -5.24 -13.55 -4.97
C THR A 123 -4.98 -15.05 -4.98
N GLY A 124 -5.71 -15.83 -4.17
CA GLY A 124 -5.50 -17.28 -4.01
C GLY A 124 -4.16 -17.62 -3.35
N ARG A 125 -3.65 -16.73 -2.50
CA ARG A 125 -2.37 -16.89 -1.77
C ARG A 125 -2.56 -17.22 -0.30
#